data_AF-A4EDM7-F1
#
_entry.id   AF-A4EDM7-F1
#
_cell.length_a   1.000
_cell.length_b   1.000
_cell.length_c   1.000
_cell.angle_alpha   90.00
_cell.angle_beta   90.00
_cell.angle_gamma   90.00
#
_symmetry.space_group_name_H-M   'P 1'
#
loop_
_entity.id
_entity.type
_entity.pdbx_description
1 polymer ?
#
loop_
_entity_poly.entity_id
_entity_poly.type
_entity_poly.pdbx_seq_one_letter_code
_entity_poly.pdbx_strand_id
1 'polypeptide(L)'
;MRLTFLVAILLLTSRALLAQTTPEQIRNYAYSGDVLRVEAAFAQAHQASLTGQISYNDLRALSDVLTVTHPDIIAFTVKWREEYPDSPYAMALRSAQLMQNSWTIRGTKSIRDTHQEALRAFHELQVAAVALAREAYDAAPDYVAASDVVFRGQLATKPLSNRAFYTMLRDVMEATPSRQSLAYALSVTLPNWGGGGYRVILPLCDEFAAKVVDVTGYTTDVCAIDMIHQFDRSDAARNYADGLLDSVFHPLTDPARARRAMARQAEGDRRFLIEYMSRPGFMDIRTASRFKWNFRNDDETEALMVALDARLQANAAEQLRHDPLNIDHMSIIKRETIILAELTIRPDRERNRIFAQRSILVSPYDSSNWESAATFLGRGNTIESLSSYDPYLINAIVYSDHSMLSLRALMIKKTGGYRKYLQRVSTGNITPLPEEELHHVVHCPAIRLARLMQAVCDGRDQDCNEAAGLSDSLDQIFSEVEAGDLCQYERNGSIADLLYTPVQVDLTGWDDGIANR
;
A
#
# COMPACT_ATOMS: atom_id res chain seq x y z
N MET A 1 -60.34 -23.49 18.70
CA MET A 1 -59.68 -23.99 17.46
C MET A 1 -59.25 -22.91 16.47
N ARG A 2 -59.95 -21.78 16.31
CA ARG A 2 -59.53 -20.71 15.37
C ARG A 2 -58.37 -19.83 15.88
N LEU A 3 -58.16 -19.72 17.20
CA LEU A 3 -57.06 -18.92 17.78
C LEU A 3 -55.69 -19.64 17.69
N THR A 4 -55.66 -20.97 17.81
CA THR A 4 -54.43 -21.77 17.73
C THR A 4 -53.84 -21.85 16.32
N PHE A 5 -54.68 -21.75 15.28
CA PHE A 5 -54.23 -21.75 13.89
C PHE A 5 -53.57 -20.42 13.47
N LEU A 6 -54.00 -19.29 14.06
CA LEU A 6 -53.42 -17.96 13.80
C LEU A 6 -52.03 -17.79 14.44
N VAL A 7 -51.82 -18.36 15.64
CA VAL A 7 -50.50 -18.35 16.31
C VAL A 7 -49.48 -19.22 15.56
N ALA A 8 -49.91 -20.35 15.00
CA ALA A 8 -49.03 -21.21 14.19
C ALA A 8 -48.58 -20.55 12.88
N ILE A 9 -49.44 -19.75 12.24
CA ILE A 9 -49.09 -19.01 11.02
C ILE A 9 -48.13 -17.84 11.31
N LEU A 10 -48.28 -17.15 12.45
CA LEU A 10 -47.35 -16.08 12.89
C LEU A 10 -45.97 -16.60 13.33
N LEU A 11 -45.88 -17.84 13.82
CA LEU A 11 -44.61 -18.51 14.15
C LEU A 11 -43.90 -19.12 12.93
N LEU A 12 -44.62 -19.37 11.84
CA LEU A 12 -44.04 -19.91 10.60
C LEU A 12 -43.61 -18.81 9.60
N THR A 13 -44.14 -17.59 9.69
CA THR A 13 -43.71 -16.45 8.86
C THR A 13 -42.57 -15.63 9.45
N SER A 14 -42.20 -15.86 10.71
CA SER A 14 -41.09 -15.17 11.38
C SER A 14 -39.70 -15.77 11.08
N ARG A 15 -39.65 -16.89 10.34
CA ARG A 15 -38.47 -17.28 9.56
C ARG A 15 -38.55 -16.65 8.17
N ALA A 16 -38.71 -15.33 8.09
CA ALA A 16 -38.12 -14.65 6.96
C ALA A 16 -36.64 -15.10 6.97
N LEU A 17 -36.22 -15.81 5.93
CA LEU A 17 -34.80 -16.02 5.69
C LEU A 17 -34.20 -14.63 5.72
N LEU A 18 -33.58 -14.25 6.85
CA LEU A 18 -32.83 -13.02 6.93
C LEU A 18 -31.73 -13.22 5.90
N ALA A 19 -31.86 -12.52 4.78
CA ALA A 19 -30.88 -12.57 3.71
C ALA A 19 -29.51 -12.35 4.35
N GLN A 20 -28.58 -13.27 4.09
CA GLN A 20 -27.22 -13.18 4.60
C GLN A 20 -26.69 -11.80 4.27
N THR A 21 -26.23 -11.08 5.29
CA THR A 21 -25.63 -9.76 5.12
C THR A 21 -24.46 -9.87 4.15
N THR A 22 -24.51 -9.08 3.08
CA THR A 22 -23.45 -9.01 2.07
C THR A 22 -22.53 -7.82 2.34
N PRO A 23 -21.27 -7.86 1.85
CA PRO A 23 -20.36 -6.72 1.98
C PRO A 23 -20.92 -5.43 1.35
N GLU A 24 -21.64 -5.53 0.23
CA GLU A 24 -22.27 -4.38 -0.41
C GLU A 24 -23.39 -3.76 0.44
N GLN A 25 -24.15 -4.56 1.18
CA GLN A 25 -25.14 -4.04 2.12
C GLN A 25 -24.48 -3.30 3.29
N ILE A 26 -23.43 -3.86 3.88
CA ILE A 26 -22.66 -3.21 4.94
C ILE A 26 -22.12 -1.85 4.47
N ARG A 27 -21.54 -1.81 3.27
CA ARG A 27 -21.03 -0.58 2.66
C ARG A 27 -22.14 0.46 2.48
N ASN A 28 -23.30 0.07 1.96
CA ASN A 28 -24.44 0.96 1.78
C ASN A 28 -24.97 1.52 3.10
N TYR A 29 -25.03 0.70 4.16
CA TYR A 29 -25.38 1.17 5.50
C TYR A 29 -24.36 2.19 6.02
N ALA A 30 -23.06 1.92 5.88
CA ALA A 30 -22.01 2.85 6.30
C ALA A 30 -22.07 4.20 5.55
N TYR A 31 -22.23 4.20 4.22
CA TYR A 31 -22.38 5.45 3.46
C TYR A 31 -23.65 6.23 3.82
N SER A 32 -24.72 5.54 4.22
CA SER A 32 -25.94 6.20 4.70
C SER A 32 -25.84 6.72 6.15
N GLY A 33 -24.73 6.43 6.85
CA GLY A 33 -24.53 6.82 8.24
C GLY A 33 -25.35 6.02 9.26
N ASP A 34 -25.92 4.88 8.86
CA ASP A 34 -26.79 4.03 9.68
C ASP A 34 -25.97 3.08 10.58
N VAL A 35 -25.45 3.65 11.68
CA VAL A 35 -24.62 2.95 12.67
C VAL A 35 -25.36 1.75 13.27
N LEU A 36 -26.65 1.91 13.61
CA LEU A 36 -27.46 0.86 14.22
C LEU A 36 -27.57 -0.38 13.33
N ARG A 37 -27.79 -0.20 12.01
CA ARG A 37 -27.86 -1.34 11.09
C ARG A 37 -26.51 -2.02 10.92
N VAL A 38 -25.42 -1.26 10.84
CA VAL A 38 -24.08 -1.86 10.74
C VAL A 38 -23.76 -2.67 12.00
N GLU A 39 -23.99 -2.12 13.19
CA GLU A 39 -23.80 -2.83 14.47
C GLU A 39 -24.60 -4.14 14.51
N ALA A 40 -25.90 -4.08 14.22
CA ALA A 40 -26.77 -5.26 14.22
C ALA A 40 -26.33 -6.30 13.18
N ALA A 41 -25.89 -5.86 12.01
CA ALA A 41 -25.44 -6.75 10.94
C ALA A 41 -24.14 -7.48 11.29
N PHE A 42 -23.17 -6.79 11.93
CA PHE A 42 -21.95 -7.45 12.42
C PHE A 42 -22.25 -8.42 13.58
N ALA A 43 -23.13 -8.04 14.51
CA ALA A 43 -23.56 -8.94 15.57
C ALA A 43 -24.22 -10.22 15.02
N GLN A 44 -25.10 -10.07 14.03
CA GLN A 44 -25.74 -11.19 13.36
C GLN A 44 -24.73 -12.06 12.61
N ALA A 45 -23.83 -11.45 11.83
CA ALA A 45 -22.81 -12.17 11.06
C ALA A 45 -21.83 -12.92 11.97
N HIS A 46 -21.46 -12.32 13.11
CA HIS A 46 -20.65 -12.98 14.13
C HIS A 46 -21.34 -14.26 14.62
N GLN A 47 -22.60 -14.17 15.07
CA GLN A 47 -23.36 -15.36 15.50
C GLN A 47 -23.56 -16.39 14.38
N ALA A 48 -23.77 -15.94 13.15
CA ALA A 48 -23.85 -16.82 11.97
C ALA A 48 -22.53 -17.57 11.73
N SER A 49 -21.39 -16.93 11.97
CA SER A 49 -20.07 -17.57 11.81
C SER A 49 -19.83 -18.66 12.87
N LEU A 50 -20.24 -18.42 14.12
CA LEU A 50 -20.11 -19.40 15.21
C LEU A 50 -20.99 -20.64 15.01
N THR A 51 -22.09 -20.48 14.27
CA THR A 51 -23.00 -21.59 13.92
C THR A 51 -22.67 -22.23 12.56
N GLY A 52 -21.63 -21.77 11.88
CA GLY A 52 -21.21 -22.27 10.56
C GLY A 52 -22.15 -21.90 9.41
N GLN A 53 -23.07 -20.96 9.61
CA GLN A 53 -23.95 -20.44 8.54
C GLN A 53 -23.17 -19.62 7.52
N ILE A 54 -22.12 -18.93 7.96
CA ILE A 54 -21.15 -18.24 7.11
C ILE A 54 -19.74 -18.66 7.53
N SER A 55 -18.77 -18.59 6.62
CA SER A 55 -17.38 -18.85 6.99
C SER A 55 -16.77 -17.66 7.75
N TYR A 56 -15.66 -17.89 8.46
CA TYR A 56 -14.88 -16.80 9.05
C TYR A 56 -14.33 -15.85 7.99
N ASN A 57 -14.09 -16.32 6.76
CA ASN A 57 -13.66 -15.47 5.65
C ASN A 57 -14.80 -14.60 5.11
N ASP A 58 -16.04 -15.09 5.12
CA ASP A 58 -17.21 -14.25 4.79
C ASP A 58 -17.38 -13.14 5.83
N LEU A 59 -17.18 -13.44 7.12
CA LEU A 59 -17.21 -12.44 8.19
C LEU A 59 -16.10 -11.38 8.01
N ARG A 60 -14.87 -11.79 7.66
CA ARG A 60 -13.78 -10.88 7.32
C ARG A 60 -14.11 -9.99 6.13
N ALA A 61 -14.73 -10.55 5.09
CA ALA A 61 -15.12 -9.78 3.91
C ALA A 61 -16.11 -8.64 4.24
N LEU A 62 -16.94 -8.78 5.29
CA LEU A 62 -17.78 -7.68 5.78
C LEU A 62 -16.95 -6.56 6.43
N SER A 63 -15.87 -6.90 7.13
CA SER A 63 -14.95 -5.93 7.74
C SER A 63 -14.06 -5.26 6.69
N ASP A 64 -13.57 -6.02 5.70
CA ASP A 64 -12.65 -5.55 4.67
C ASP A 64 -13.25 -4.41 3.84
N VAL A 65 -14.55 -4.48 3.51
CA VAL A 65 -15.22 -3.42 2.73
C VAL A 65 -15.35 -2.08 3.46
N LEU A 66 -15.16 -2.07 4.78
CA LEU A 66 -15.10 -0.84 5.58
C LEU A 66 -13.67 -0.50 6.02
N THR A 67 -12.69 -1.38 5.79
CA THR A 67 -11.28 -1.15 6.10
C THR A 67 -10.59 -0.45 4.93
N VAL A 68 -11.07 0.75 4.63
CA VAL A 68 -10.68 1.53 3.45
C VAL A 68 -10.13 2.90 3.85
N THR A 69 -9.42 3.55 2.92
CA THR A 69 -8.91 4.92 3.11
C THR A 69 -9.95 6.01 2.82
N HIS A 70 -11.20 5.65 2.49
CA HIS A 70 -12.28 6.59 2.19
C HIS A 70 -12.62 7.50 3.40
N PRO A 71 -12.53 8.84 3.26
CA PRO A 71 -12.76 9.77 4.38
C PRO A 71 -14.13 9.64 5.06
N ASP A 72 -15.20 9.42 4.29
CA ASP A 72 -16.55 9.24 4.87
C ASP A 72 -16.71 7.93 5.64
N ILE A 73 -16.05 6.85 5.20
CA ILE A 73 -16.05 5.59 5.94
C ILE A 73 -15.20 5.72 7.21
N ILE A 74 -14.08 6.45 7.15
CA ILE A 74 -13.30 6.79 8.35
C ILE A 74 -14.17 7.59 9.34
N ALA A 75 -14.84 8.64 8.90
CA ALA A 75 -15.74 9.44 9.73
C ALA A 75 -16.88 8.59 10.31
N PHE A 76 -17.48 7.71 9.50
CA PHE A 76 -18.50 6.77 9.94
C PHE A 76 -17.99 5.85 11.05
N THR A 77 -16.81 5.23 10.91
CA THR A 77 -16.29 4.33 11.95
C THR A 77 -15.92 5.04 13.24
N VAL A 78 -15.49 6.31 13.17
CA VAL A 78 -15.29 7.15 14.37
C VAL A 78 -16.63 7.37 15.07
N LYS A 79 -17.66 7.79 14.33
CA LYS A 79 -19.02 7.93 14.86
C LYS A 79 -19.55 6.62 15.46
N TRP A 80 -19.32 5.49 14.80
CA TRP A 80 -19.73 4.17 15.29
C TRP A 80 -19.06 3.84 16.64
N ARG A 81 -17.76 4.10 16.79
CA ARG A 81 -17.06 3.94 18.08
C ARG A 81 -17.62 4.84 19.18
N GLU A 82 -18.03 6.06 18.84
CA GLU A 82 -18.60 7.01 19.80
C GLU A 82 -20.00 6.59 20.27
N GLU A 83 -20.86 6.12 19.36
CA GLU A 83 -22.21 5.66 19.68
C GLU A 83 -22.24 4.28 20.35
N TYR A 84 -21.26 3.42 20.05
CA TYR A 84 -21.11 2.06 20.59
C TYR A 84 -19.69 1.84 21.14
N PRO A 85 -19.33 2.50 22.27
CA PRO A 85 -17.97 2.44 22.83
C PRO A 85 -17.55 1.04 23.27
N ASP A 86 -18.50 0.17 23.63
CA ASP A 86 -18.25 -1.20 24.07
C ASP A 86 -18.44 -2.25 22.95
N SER A 87 -18.74 -1.83 21.71
CA SER A 87 -18.92 -2.76 20.59
C SER A 87 -17.58 -3.36 20.16
N PRO A 88 -17.38 -4.69 20.25
CA PRO A 88 -16.16 -5.34 19.75
C PRO A 88 -16.01 -5.19 18.24
N TYR A 89 -17.12 -5.06 17.51
CA TYR A 89 -17.15 -4.89 16.06
C TYR A 89 -16.61 -3.53 15.65
N ALA A 90 -17.08 -2.47 16.32
CA ALA A 90 -16.61 -1.11 16.09
C ALA A 90 -15.13 -0.98 16.45
N MET A 91 -14.70 -1.55 17.60
CA MET A 91 -13.29 -1.56 18.04
C MET A 91 -12.38 -2.25 17.02
N ALA A 92 -12.71 -3.48 16.63
CA ALA A 92 -11.91 -4.27 15.71
C ALA A 92 -11.82 -3.62 14.33
N LEU A 93 -12.92 -3.08 13.80
CA LEU A 93 -12.90 -2.40 12.50
C LEU A 93 -12.05 -1.12 12.55
N ARG A 94 -12.24 -0.29 13.57
CA ARG A 94 -11.43 0.93 13.72
C ARG A 94 -9.96 0.60 13.88
N SER A 95 -9.66 -0.46 14.63
CA SER A 95 -8.32 -0.98 14.78
C SER A 95 -7.71 -1.42 13.43
N ALA A 96 -8.44 -2.19 12.63
CA ALA A 96 -8.01 -2.63 11.31
C ALA A 96 -7.73 -1.44 10.37
N GLN A 97 -8.58 -0.40 10.38
CA GLN A 97 -8.37 0.82 9.61
C GLN A 97 -7.11 1.59 10.04
N LEU A 98 -6.92 1.79 11.35
CA LEU A 98 -5.72 2.47 11.87
C LEU A 98 -4.45 1.69 11.47
N MET A 99 -4.49 0.36 11.57
CA MET A 99 -3.39 -0.48 11.14
C MET A 99 -3.14 -0.36 9.62
N GLN A 100 -4.17 -0.41 8.79
CA GLN A 100 -4.03 -0.25 7.34
C GLN A 100 -3.43 1.12 6.99
N ASN A 101 -3.97 2.19 7.57
CA ASN A 101 -3.49 3.56 7.34
C ASN A 101 -2.03 3.73 7.78
N SER A 102 -1.62 3.08 8.87
CA SER A 102 -0.22 3.12 9.30
C SER A 102 0.72 2.58 8.22
N TRP A 103 0.39 1.46 7.58
CA TRP A 103 1.22 0.87 6.52
C TRP A 103 1.23 1.74 5.27
N THR A 104 0.10 2.35 4.91
CA THR A 104 0.01 3.33 3.81
C THR A 104 0.91 4.55 4.06
N ILE A 105 0.89 5.10 5.27
CA ILE A 105 1.71 6.26 5.65
C ILE A 105 3.20 5.92 5.67
N ARG A 106 3.57 4.74 6.20
CA ARG A 106 4.96 4.25 6.22
C ARG A 106 5.50 4.01 4.81
N GLY A 107 4.64 3.52 3.91
CA GLY A 107 5.03 3.04 2.59
C GLY A 107 5.81 1.72 2.64
N THR A 108 6.42 1.38 1.50
CA THR A 108 7.07 0.07 1.28
C THR A 108 8.59 0.09 1.47
N LYS A 109 9.18 1.26 1.73
CA LYS A 109 10.63 1.46 1.91
C LYS A 109 11.15 0.73 3.16
N SER A 110 12.47 0.53 3.20
CA SER A 110 13.15 -0.01 4.37
C SER A 110 13.13 1.04 5.51
N ILE A 111 13.27 0.62 6.77
CA ILE A 111 13.30 1.57 7.91
C ILE A 111 14.41 2.63 7.73
N ARG A 112 15.53 2.26 7.13
CA ARG A 112 16.65 3.17 6.85
C ARG A 112 16.30 4.25 5.81
N ASP A 113 15.35 3.95 4.91
CA ASP A 113 14.98 4.82 3.79
C ASP A 113 13.57 5.42 3.98
N THR A 114 12.98 5.27 5.16
CA THR A 114 11.68 5.84 5.53
C THR A 114 11.89 7.07 6.41
N HIS A 115 11.32 8.20 6.01
CA HIS A 115 11.40 9.46 6.76
C HIS A 115 10.88 9.31 8.20
N GLN A 116 11.50 10.00 9.15
CA GLN A 116 11.23 9.84 10.60
C GLN A 116 9.78 10.15 10.99
N GLU A 117 9.16 11.18 10.38
CA GLU A 117 7.75 11.50 10.66
C GLU A 117 6.80 10.41 10.18
N ALA A 118 7.14 9.69 9.09
CA ALA A 118 6.37 8.54 8.63
C ALA A 118 6.48 7.37 9.63
N LEU A 119 7.69 7.12 10.17
CA LEU A 119 7.91 6.11 11.19
C LEU A 119 7.19 6.44 12.50
N ARG A 120 7.17 7.72 12.90
CA ARG A 120 6.43 8.18 14.08
C ARG A 120 4.92 7.95 13.91
N ALA A 121 4.34 8.44 12.81
CA ALA A 121 2.92 8.27 12.51
C ALA A 121 2.54 6.77 12.40
N PHE A 122 3.40 5.97 11.75
CA PHE A 122 3.25 4.51 11.71
C PHE A 122 3.16 3.90 13.11
N HIS A 123 4.12 4.23 13.98
CA HIS A 123 4.17 3.70 15.34
C HIS A 123 2.95 4.11 16.16
N GLU A 124 2.57 5.40 16.14
CA GLU A 124 1.41 5.92 16.87
C GLU A 124 0.10 5.22 16.45
N LEU A 125 -0.13 5.09 15.14
CA LEU A 125 -1.30 4.40 14.61
C LEU A 125 -1.31 2.91 14.93
N GLN A 126 -0.15 2.24 14.87
CA GLN A 126 -0.03 0.83 15.24
C GLN A 126 -0.32 0.58 16.71
N VAL A 127 0.19 1.43 17.61
CA VAL A 127 -0.09 1.35 19.06
C VAL A 127 -1.57 1.55 19.33
N ALA A 128 -2.18 2.58 18.73
CA ALA A 128 -3.61 2.85 18.88
C ALA A 128 -4.48 1.72 18.31
N ALA A 129 -4.12 1.19 17.14
CA ALA A 129 -4.79 0.04 16.55
C ALA A 129 -4.76 -1.16 17.50
N VAL A 130 -3.58 -1.55 17.96
CA VAL A 130 -3.42 -2.74 18.80
C VAL A 130 -4.12 -2.59 20.15
N ALA A 131 -4.11 -1.41 20.76
CA ALA A 131 -4.88 -1.16 21.99
C ALA A 131 -6.37 -1.46 21.78
N LEU A 132 -6.97 -0.91 20.72
CA LEU A 132 -8.38 -1.16 20.38
C LEU A 132 -8.64 -2.64 20.01
N ALA A 133 -7.73 -3.30 19.31
CA ALA A 133 -7.88 -4.72 18.96
C ALA A 133 -7.91 -5.61 20.21
N ARG A 134 -7.10 -5.27 21.22
CA ARG A 134 -7.09 -6.01 22.48
C ARG A 134 -8.37 -5.80 23.26
N GLU A 135 -8.88 -4.58 23.35
CA GLU A 135 -10.19 -4.30 23.96
C GLU A 135 -11.30 -5.07 23.23
N ALA A 136 -11.27 -5.09 21.89
CA ALA A 136 -12.22 -5.86 21.09
C ALA A 136 -12.17 -7.35 21.38
N TYR A 137 -10.95 -7.91 21.47
CA TYR A 137 -10.72 -9.32 21.74
C TYR A 137 -11.15 -9.70 23.16
N ASP A 138 -10.85 -8.86 24.15
CA ASP A 138 -11.27 -9.09 25.53
C ASP A 138 -12.81 -9.07 25.67
N ALA A 139 -13.49 -8.25 24.85
CA ALA A 139 -14.97 -8.18 24.81
C ALA A 139 -15.62 -9.34 24.03
N ALA A 140 -15.01 -9.81 22.94
CA ALA A 140 -15.49 -10.93 22.12
C ALA A 140 -14.33 -11.76 21.55
N PRO A 141 -13.78 -12.72 22.31
CA PRO A 141 -12.59 -13.48 21.92
C PRO A 141 -12.81 -14.45 20.76
N ASP A 142 -14.07 -14.78 20.45
CA ASP A 142 -14.51 -15.59 19.32
C ASP A 142 -14.80 -14.76 18.06
N TYR A 143 -14.68 -13.43 18.12
CA TYR A 143 -14.78 -12.56 16.95
C TYR A 143 -13.43 -12.46 16.23
N VAL A 144 -13.24 -13.29 15.19
CA VAL A 144 -11.95 -13.44 14.47
C VAL A 144 -11.28 -12.14 14.04
N ALA A 145 -12.05 -11.10 13.66
CA ALA A 145 -11.46 -9.84 13.22
C ALA A 145 -10.71 -9.10 14.35
N ALA A 146 -11.10 -9.31 15.61
CA ALA A 146 -10.39 -8.73 16.76
C ALA A 146 -9.00 -9.37 16.94
N SER A 147 -8.94 -10.71 16.96
CA SER A 147 -7.68 -11.44 17.14
C SER A 147 -6.73 -11.26 15.96
N ASP A 148 -7.24 -11.22 14.73
CA ASP A 148 -6.47 -11.01 13.52
C ASP A 148 -5.64 -9.72 13.58
N VAL A 149 -6.21 -8.62 14.09
CA VAL A 149 -5.49 -7.35 14.20
C VAL A 149 -4.45 -7.40 15.32
N VAL A 150 -4.71 -8.07 16.45
CA VAL A 150 -3.69 -8.29 17.49
C VAL A 150 -2.50 -9.07 16.92
N PHE A 151 -2.75 -10.15 16.17
CA PHE A 151 -1.70 -10.96 15.55
C PHE A 151 -0.87 -10.16 14.54
N ARG A 152 -1.51 -9.39 13.67
CA ARG A 152 -0.80 -8.52 12.72
C ARG A 152 0.03 -7.44 13.43
N GLY A 153 -0.52 -6.87 14.51
CA GLY A 153 0.16 -5.86 15.32
C GLY A 153 1.39 -6.39 16.05
N GLN A 154 1.43 -7.70 16.34
CA GLN A 154 2.58 -8.34 16.98
C GLN A 154 3.88 -8.18 16.18
N LEU A 155 3.80 -8.11 14.85
CA LEU A 155 4.96 -7.87 14.00
C LEU A 155 5.59 -6.49 14.25
N ALA A 156 4.76 -5.46 14.45
CA ALA A 156 5.20 -4.07 14.50
C ALA A 156 5.44 -3.56 15.93
N THR A 157 4.53 -3.84 16.87
CA THR A 157 4.57 -3.25 18.21
C THR A 157 4.90 -4.24 19.32
N LYS A 158 4.89 -5.56 19.03
CA LYS A 158 5.12 -6.64 20.00
C LYS A 158 4.35 -6.43 21.32
N PRO A 159 3.03 -6.20 21.29
CA PRO A 159 2.23 -5.87 22.46
C PRO A 159 2.16 -7.02 23.48
N LEU A 160 2.33 -8.26 23.01
CA LEU A 160 2.29 -9.45 23.84
C LEU A 160 3.68 -10.05 24.00
N SER A 161 3.97 -10.58 25.20
CA SER A 161 5.09 -11.50 25.38
C SER A 161 4.90 -12.75 24.52
N ASN A 162 5.97 -13.44 24.14
CA ASN A 162 5.87 -14.68 23.36
C ASN A 162 4.91 -15.69 24.00
N ARG A 163 4.95 -15.84 25.33
CA ARG A 163 4.03 -16.74 26.05
C ARG A 163 2.58 -16.32 25.90
N ALA A 164 2.27 -15.04 26.12
CA ALA A 164 0.91 -14.53 25.99
C ALA A 164 0.39 -14.63 24.55
N PHE A 165 1.25 -14.36 23.57
CA PHE A 165 0.94 -14.53 22.15
C PHE A 165 0.59 -15.98 21.81
N TYR A 166 1.39 -16.95 22.24
CA TYR A 166 1.10 -18.37 21.99
C TYR A 166 -0.15 -18.87 22.73
N THR A 167 -0.41 -18.37 23.94
CA THR A 167 -1.68 -18.66 24.64
C THR A 167 -2.86 -18.16 23.84
N MET A 168 -2.83 -16.89 23.42
CA MET A 168 -3.89 -16.30 22.60
C MET A 168 -4.09 -17.06 21.27
N LEU A 169 -3.01 -17.43 20.59
CA LEU A 169 -3.08 -18.24 19.36
C LEU A 169 -3.80 -19.56 19.59
N ARG A 170 -3.46 -20.27 20.68
CA ARG A 170 -4.13 -21.53 21.02
C ARG A 170 -5.61 -21.32 21.29
N ASP A 171 -5.97 -20.29 22.05
CA ASP A 171 -7.37 -19.99 22.38
C ASP A 171 -8.17 -19.66 21.11
N VAL A 172 -7.61 -18.85 20.20
CA VAL A 172 -8.23 -18.53 18.91
C VAL A 172 -8.36 -19.77 18.02
N MET A 173 -7.33 -20.60 17.92
CA MET A 173 -7.38 -21.83 17.11
C MET A 173 -8.25 -22.92 17.74
N GLU A 174 -8.66 -22.79 18.99
CA GLU A 174 -9.68 -23.65 19.61
C GLU A 174 -11.09 -23.12 19.35
N ALA A 175 -11.29 -21.81 19.50
CA ALA A 175 -12.61 -21.19 19.37
C ALA A 175 -13.04 -20.99 17.91
N THR A 176 -12.13 -20.53 17.05
CA THR A 176 -12.40 -20.14 15.66
C THR A 176 -11.28 -20.57 14.70
N PRO A 177 -11.05 -21.89 14.56
CA PRO A 177 -9.92 -22.41 13.79
C PRO A 177 -10.01 -22.07 12.30
N SER A 178 -9.28 -21.06 11.87
CA SER A 178 -9.22 -20.64 10.47
C SER A 178 -7.80 -20.50 9.98
N ARG A 179 -7.58 -20.81 8.70
CA ARG A 179 -6.28 -20.65 8.03
C ARG A 179 -5.79 -19.21 8.16
N GLN A 180 -6.68 -18.24 7.98
CA GLN A 180 -6.28 -16.84 7.93
C GLN A 180 -5.79 -16.32 9.30
N SER A 181 -6.43 -16.72 10.41
CA SER A 181 -5.92 -16.39 11.75
C SER A 181 -4.56 -17.02 12.01
N LEU A 182 -4.36 -18.29 11.62
CA LEU A 182 -3.06 -18.94 11.69
C LEU A 182 -2.01 -18.20 10.84
N ALA A 183 -2.36 -17.78 9.63
CA ALA A 183 -1.47 -17.01 8.75
C ALA A 183 -1.07 -15.67 9.37
N TYR A 184 -2.02 -14.92 9.94
CA TYR A 184 -1.71 -13.66 10.62
C TYR A 184 -0.82 -13.87 11.84
N ALA A 185 -1.07 -14.91 12.63
CA ALA A 185 -0.20 -15.26 13.74
C ALA A 185 1.21 -15.65 13.26
N LEU A 186 1.32 -16.40 12.17
CA LEU A 186 2.61 -16.81 11.59
C LEU A 186 3.37 -15.66 10.92
N SER A 187 2.75 -14.51 10.65
CA SER A 187 3.45 -13.35 10.10
C SER A 187 4.60 -12.87 11.00
N VAL A 188 4.53 -13.09 12.33
CA VAL A 188 5.61 -12.73 13.27
C VAL A 188 6.88 -13.56 13.09
N THR A 189 6.82 -14.64 12.31
CA THR A 189 7.97 -15.49 12.00
C THR A 189 8.88 -14.87 10.93
N LEU A 190 8.48 -13.78 10.27
CA LEU A 190 9.25 -13.08 9.26
C LEU A 190 10.68 -12.76 9.74
N PRO A 191 11.74 -13.34 9.14
CA PRO A 191 13.13 -13.15 9.57
C PRO A 191 13.58 -11.68 9.56
N ASN A 192 13.12 -10.91 8.56
CA ASN A 192 13.43 -9.48 8.43
C ASN A 192 12.85 -8.62 9.56
N TRP A 193 11.99 -9.19 10.41
CA TRP A 193 11.41 -8.55 11.60
C TRP A 193 11.86 -9.23 12.90
N GLY A 194 12.95 -10.01 12.84
CA GLY A 194 13.51 -10.74 13.99
C GLY A 194 12.78 -12.03 14.34
N GLY A 195 11.92 -12.53 13.44
CA GLY A 195 11.26 -13.83 13.59
C GLY A 195 12.18 -15.01 13.34
N GLY A 196 11.80 -16.20 13.85
CA GLY A 196 12.59 -17.42 13.70
C GLY A 196 12.44 -18.15 12.36
N GLY A 197 11.73 -17.58 11.40
CA GLY A 197 11.47 -18.16 10.09
C GLY A 197 10.75 -19.51 10.16
N TYR A 198 11.04 -20.37 9.19
CA TYR A 198 10.39 -21.66 9.03
C TYR A 198 10.56 -22.59 10.24
N ARG A 199 11.62 -22.42 11.05
CA ARG A 199 11.81 -23.19 12.30
C ARG A 199 10.71 -22.96 13.32
N VAL A 200 10.02 -21.82 13.26
CA VAL A 200 8.84 -21.51 14.08
C VAL A 200 7.56 -21.88 13.34
N ILE A 201 7.53 -21.76 12.01
CA ILE A 201 6.38 -22.15 11.18
C ILE A 201 6.05 -23.64 11.34
N LEU A 202 7.04 -24.52 11.24
CA LEU A 202 6.83 -25.97 11.25
C LEU A 202 6.10 -26.49 12.51
N PRO A 203 6.56 -26.21 13.75
CA PRO A 203 5.85 -26.69 14.94
C PRO A 203 4.44 -26.11 15.08
N LEU A 204 4.19 -24.89 14.59
CA LEU A 204 2.85 -24.30 14.61
C LEU A 204 1.92 -24.92 13.58
N CYS A 205 2.43 -25.27 12.38
CA CYS A 205 1.68 -26.05 11.42
C CYS A 205 1.37 -27.45 11.96
N ASP A 206 2.31 -28.09 12.67
CA ASP A 206 2.08 -29.39 13.31
C ASP A 206 0.98 -29.33 14.38
N GLU A 207 0.98 -28.28 15.21
CA GLU A 207 -0.03 -28.10 16.27
C GLU A 207 -1.41 -27.73 15.71
N PHE A 208 -1.49 -26.87 14.69
CA PHE A 208 -2.74 -26.19 14.32
C PHE A 208 -3.32 -26.55 12.96
N ALA A 209 -2.56 -27.12 12.00
CA ALA A 209 -3.08 -27.34 10.65
C ALA A 209 -4.33 -28.24 10.64
N ALA A 210 -4.30 -29.34 11.41
CA ALA A 210 -5.44 -30.25 11.53
C ALA A 210 -6.69 -29.65 12.19
N LYS A 211 -6.56 -28.50 12.88
CA LYS A 211 -7.70 -27.80 13.48
C LYS A 211 -8.44 -26.93 12.47
N VAL A 212 -7.75 -26.41 11.46
CA VAL A 212 -8.30 -25.48 10.46
C VAL A 212 -9.50 -26.10 9.74
N VAL A 213 -10.66 -25.45 9.84
CA VAL A 213 -11.91 -25.97 9.27
C VAL A 213 -12.34 -25.30 7.97
N ASP A 214 -11.82 -24.10 7.67
CA ASP A 214 -12.19 -23.32 6.49
C ASP A 214 -11.44 -23.74 5.21
N VAL A 215 -10.59 -24.75 5.30
CA VAL A 215 -9.84 -25.32 4.17
C VAL A 215 -9.86 -26.84 4.21
N THR A 216 -10.49 -27.46 3.21
CA THR A 216 -10.54 -28.92 3.10
C THR A 216 -9.15 -29.50 2.82
N GLY A 217 -8.70 -30.44 3.66
CA GLY A 217 -7.42 -31.14 3.44
C GLY A 217 -6.18 -30.32 3.83
N TYR A 218 -6.32 -29.38 4.78
CA TYR A 218 -5.22 -28.56 5.27
C TYR A 218 -4.29 -29.34 6.22
N THR A 219 -3.45 -30.20 5.66
CA THR A 219 -2.47 -31.00 6.42
C THR A 219 -1.28 -30.17 6.90
N THR A 220 -0.47 -30.72 7.80
CA THR A 220 0.79 -30.11 8.26
C THR A 220 1.69 -29.71 7.09
N ASP A 221 1.83 -30.57 6.07
CA ASP A 221 2.66 -30.28 4.91
C ASP A 221 2.06 -29.18 4.02
N VAL A 222 0.73 -29.18 3.82
CA VAL A 222 0.04 -28.11 3.09
C VAL A 222 0.25 -26.77 3.81
N CYS A 223 0.09 -26.74 5.14
CA CYS A 223 0.37 -25.56 5.96
C CYS A 223 1.83 -25.12 5.83
N ALA A 224 2.79 -26.05 5.95
CA ALA A 224 4.21 -25.72 5.88
C ALA A 224 4.57 -25.08 4.53
N ILE A 225 4.11 -25.67 3.41
CA ILE A 225 4.35 -25.13 2.07
C ILE A 225 3.75 -23.73 1.94
N ASP A 226 2.47 -23.58 2.28
CA ASP A 226 1.70 -22.34 2.21
C ASP A 226 2.37 -21.20 3.00
N MET A 227 2.65 -21.45 4.29
CA MET A 227 3.18 -20.46 5.22
C MET A 227 4.65 -20.11 4.95
N ILE A 228 5.50 -21.08 4.59
CA ILE A 228 6.89 -20.81 4.21
C ILE A 228 6.92 -19.91 2.98
N HIS A 229 6.15 -20.25 1.94
CA HIS A 229 6.11 -19.46 0.71
C HIS A 229 5.50 -18.06 0.93
N GLN A 230 4.69 -17.87 1.97
CA GLN A 230 4.16 -16.56 2.33
C GLN A 230 5.16 -15.71 3.15
N PHE A 231 5.84 -16.31 4.14
CA PHE A 231 6.55 -15.56 5.18
C PHE A 231 8.06 -15.82 5.29
N ASP A 232 8.61 -16.90 4.73
CA ASP A 232 10.05 -17.16 4.79
C ASP A 232 10.69 -17.21 3.39
N ARG A 233 11.59 -16.27 3.13
CA ARG A 233 12.29 -16.13 1.85
C ARG A 233 13.67 -16.77 1.84
N SER A 234 14.11 -17.39 2.93
CA SER A 234 15.40 -18.05 3.01
C SER A 234 15.46 -19.29 2.12
N ASP A 235 16.64 -19.57 1.58
CA ASP A 235 16.84 -20.72 0.68
C ASP A 235 16.60 -22.04 1.42
N ALA A 236 16.97 -22.12 2.71
CA ALA A 236 16.73 -23.31 3.53
C ALA A 236 15.23 -23.61 3.67
N ALA A 237 14.41 -22.59 3.96
CA ALA A 237 12.96 -22.74 4.06
C ALA A 237 12.35 -23.15 2.71
N ARG A 238 12.75 -22.47 1.64
CA ARG A 238 12.26 -22.77 0.28
C ARG A 238 12.60 -24.19 -0.15
N ASN A 239 13.84 -24.63 0.06
CA ASN A 239 14.26 -25.98 -0.28
C ASN A 239 13.47 -27.04 0.50
N TYR A 240 13.15 -26.79 1.78
CA TYR A 240 12.28 -27.66 2.56
C TYR A 240 10.88 -27.75 1.94
N ALA A 241 10.22 -26.61 1.71
CA ALA A 241 8.88 -26.57 1.15
C ALA A 241 8.82 -27.17 -0.27
N ASP A 242 9.82 -26.89 -1.10
CA ASP A 242 9.89 -27.36 -2.48
C ASP A 242 10.10 -28.88 -2.57
N GLY A 243 10.72 -29.49 -1.55
CA GLY A 243 10.83 -30.96 -1.43
C GLY A 243 9.49 -31.64 -1.13
N LEU A 244 8.55 -30.95 -0.49
CA LEU A 244 7.20 -31.47 -0.22
C LEU A 244 6.27 -31.34 -1.43
N LEU A 245 6.56 -30.42 -2.35
CA LEU A 245 5.72 -30.19 -3.55
C LEU A 245 5.65 -31.37 -4.51
N ASP A 246 6.50 -32.39 -4.38
CA ASP A 246 6.44 -33.57 -5.25
C ASP A 246 5.39 -34.60 -4.79
N SER A 247 5.01 -34.59 -3.51
CA SER A 247 4.04 -35.51 -2.93
C SER A 247 2.74 -34.82 -2.46
N VAL A 248 2.74 -33.49 -2.28
CA VAL A 248 1.61 -32.76 -1.68
C VAL A 248 0.88 -31.91 -2.71
N PHE A 249 -0.30 -32.37 -3.16
CA PHE A 249 -1.14 -31.66 -4.12
C PHE A 249 -2.33 -31.01 -3.43
N HIS A 250 -2.34 -29.68 -3.38
CA HIS A 250 -3.42 -28.91 -2.78
C HIS A 250 -3.50 -27.51 -3.42
N PRO A 251 -4.68 -26.91 -3.64
CA PRO A 251 -4.80 -25.59 -4.28
C PRO A 251 -3.96 -24.48 -3.63
N LEU A 252 -3.81 -24.50 -2.30
CA LEU A 252 -2.95 -23.55 -1.58
C LEU A 252 -1.45 -23.73 -1.82
N THR A 253 -1.02 -24.86 -2.40
CA THR A 253 0.37 -25.07 -2.81
C THR A 253 0.65 -24.54 -4.22
N ASP A 254 -0.37 -24.13 -4.98
CA ASP A 254 -0.21 -23.67 -6.36
C ASP A 254 0.67 -22.42 -6.49
N PRO A 255 0.59 -21.41 -5.59
CA PRO A 255 1.54 -20.28 -5.61
C PRO A 255 3.00 -20.74 -5.44
N ALA A 256 3.25 -21.74 -4.59
CA ALA A 256 4.57 -22.32 -4.39
C ALA A 256 5.05 -23.07 -5.65
N ARG A 257 4.16 -23.88 -6.24
CA ARG A 257 4.42 -24.55 -7.53
C ARG A 257 4.71 -23.57 -8.65
N ALA A 258 3.96 -22.47 -8.73
CA ALA A 258 4.18 -21.40 -9.70
C ALA A 258 5.56 -20.77 -9.52
N ARG A 259 5.97 -20.46 -8.29
CA ARG A 259 7.33 -19.94 -8.04
C ARG A 259 8.43 -20.93 -8.41
N ARG A 260 8.25 -22.21 -8.09
CA ARG A 260 9.20 -23.29 -8.46
C ARG A 260 9.30 -23.43 -9.99
N ALA A 261 8.16 -23.47 -10.67
CA ALA A 261 8.05 -23.50 -12.13
C ALA A 261 8.75 -22.29 -12.78
N MET A 262 8.54 -21.09 -12.23
CA MET A 262 9.18 -19.86 -12.66
C MET A 262 10.70 -19.83 -12.47
N ALA A 263 11.21 -20.52 -11.44
CA ALA A 263 12.64 -20.65 -11.19
C ALA A 263 13.31 -21.65 -12.14
N ARG A 264 12.62 -22.75 -12.47
CA ARG A 264 13.14 -23.79 -13.38
C ARG A 264 13.13 -23.39 -14.85
N GLN A 265 12.11 -22.64 -15.27
CA GLN A 265 11.94 -22.20 -16.66
C GLN A 265 11.88 -23.34 -17.69
N ALA A 266 11.35 -24.51 -17.32
CA ALA A 266 11.17 -25.62 -18.25
C ALA A 266 9.95 -25.41 -19.17
N GLU A 267 9.94 -25.99 -20.37
CA GLU A 267 8.78 -25.87 -21.29
C GLU A 267 7.48 -26.44 -20.67
N GLY A 268 7.59 -27.55 -19.92
CA GLY A 268 6.45 -28.12 -19.19
C GLY A 268 5.88 -27.20 -18.11
N ASP A 269 6.70 -26.29 -17.57
CA ASP A 269 6.30 -25.31 -16.55
C ASP A 269 5.50 -24.16 -17.17
N ARG A 270 5.79 -23.78 -18.42
CA ARG A 270 5.11 -22.68 -19.12
C ARG A 270 3.60 -22.88 -19.18
N ARG A 271 3.15 -24.06 -19.57
CA ARG A 271 1.70 -24.38 -19.66
C ARG A 271 1.00 -24.31 -18.30
N PHE A 272 1.62 -24.86 -17.25
CA PHE A 272 1.07 -24.77 -15.90
C PHE A 272 0.96 -23.31 -15.44
N LEU A 273 1.97 -22.49 -15.75
CA LEU A 273 1.98 -21.07 -15.39
C LEU A 273 0.91 -20.28 -16.13
N ILE A 274 0.69 -20.55 -17.42
CA ILE A 274 -0.41 -19.97 -18.20
C ILE A 274 -1.75 -20.33 -17.54
N GLU A 275 -2.00 -21.62 -17.30
CA GLU A 275 -3.24 -22.08 -16.65
C GLU A 275 -3.43 -21.41 -15.29
N TYR A 276 -2.39 -21.37 -14.45
CA TYR A 276 -2.40 -20.76 -13.13
C TYR A 276 -2.76 -19.27 -13.18
N MET A 277 -2.16 -18.49 -14.08
CA MET A 277 -2.43 -17.05 -14.21
C MET A 277 -3.78 -16.76 -14.89
N SER A 278 -4.27 -17.66 -15.75
CA SER A 278 -5.57 -17.53 -16.39
C SER A 278 -6.75 -17.68 -15.41
N ARG A 279 -6.54 -18.27 -14.23
CA ARG A 279 -7.59 -18.47 -13.22
C ARG A 279 -8.30 -17.16 -12.85
N PRO A 280 -9.63 -17.19 -12.61
CA PRO A 280 -10.34 -16.06 -12.02
C PRO A 280 -9.70 -15.63 -10.70
N GLY A 281 -9.55 -14.32 -10.49
CA GLY A 281 -8.98 -13.77 -9.26
C GLY A 281 -7.45 -13.78 -9.17
N PHE A 282 -6.72 -14.27 -10.17
CA PHE A 282 -5.26 -14.08 -10.19
C PHE A 282 -4.90 -12.60 -10.40
N MET A 283 -4.19 -12.03 -9.44
CA MET A 283 -3.85 -10.60 -9.37
C MET A 283 -2.37 -10.33 -9.06
N ASP A 284 -1.52 -11.35 -9.04
CA ASP A 284 -0.09 -11.20 -8.69
C ASP A 284 0.73 -10.64 -9.87
N ILE A 285 0.84 -9.32 -9.90
CA ILE A 285 1.59 -8.56 -10.92
C ILE A 285 3.07 -8.95 -10.96
N ARG A 286 3.68 -9.29 -9.82
CA ARG A 286 5.11 -9.66 -9.77
C ARG A 286 5.33 -10.99 -10.46
N THR A 287 4.45 -11.96 -10.21
CA THR A 287 4.50 -13.26 -10.90
C THR A 287 4.27 -13.09 -12.40
N ALA A 288 3.28 -12.29 -12.83
CA ALA A 288 3.03 -12.01 -14.25
C ALA A 288 4.23 -11.32 -14.95
N SER A 289 4.81 -10.31 -14.31
CA SER A 289 5.96 -9.57 -14.86
C SER A 289 7.18 -10.48 -15.03
N ARG A 290 7.45 -11.33 -14.03
CA ARG A 290 8.53 -12.32 -14.11
C ARG A 290 8.24 -13.35 -15.20
N PHE A 291 6.99 -13.74 -15.41
CA PHE A 291 6.61 -14.71 -16.44
C PHE A 291 6.91 -14.16 -17.82
N LYS A 292 6.45 -12.94 -18.11
CA LYS A 292 6.76 -12.24 -19.36
C LYS A 292 8.27 -12.08 -19.58
N TRP A 293 9.02 -11.78 -18.51
CA TRP A 293 10.47 -11.66 -18.61
C TRP A 293 11.17 -12.98 -18.97
N ASN A 294 10.70 -14.11 -18.44
CA ASN A 294 11.31 -15.42 -18.60
C ASN A 294 10.92 -16.13 -19.92
N PHE A 295 9.68 -15.98 -20.37
CA PHE A 295 9.11 -16.72 -21.52
C PHE A 295 8.80 -15.80 -22.72
N ARG A 296 9.70 -14.85 -23.01
CA ARG A 296 9.43 -13.69 -23.90
C ARG A 296 8.92 -14.04 -25.31
N ASN A 297 8.02 -13.18 -25.78
CA ASN A 297 7.71 -12.84 -27.19
C ASN A 297 7.06 -13.92 -28.06
N ASP A 298 6.20 -14.76 -27.49
CA ASP A 298 5.22 -15.52 -28.27
C ASP A 298 3.80 -14.93 -28.12
N ASP A 299 2.94 -15.21 -29.10
CA ASP A 299 1.58 -14.64 -29.19
C ASP A 299 0.69 -15.04 -27.99
N GLU A 300 0.90 -16.23 -27.42
CA GLU A 300 0.11 -16.73 -26.29
C GLU A 300 0.50 -16.03 -24.98
N THR A 301 1.79 -15.80 -24.77
CA THR A 301 2.30 -14.99 -23.66
C THR A 301 1.79 -13.57 -23.76
N GLU A 302 1.80 -12.95 -24.95
CA GLU A 302 1.29 -11.60 -25.12
C GLU A 302 -0.23 -11.52 -24.88
N ALA A 303 -1.00 -12.45 -25.46
CA ALA A 303 -2.44 -12.53 -25.26
C ALA A 303 -2.81 -12.70 -23.77
N LEU A 304 -2.07 -13.54 -23.03
CA LEU A 304 -2.24 -13.69 -21.59
C LEU A 304 -1.97 -12.37 -20.86
N MET A 305 -0.89 -11.68 -21.19
CA MET A 305 -0.50 -10.43 -20.49
C MET A 305 -1.49 -9.30 -20.76
N VAL A 306 -2.05 -9.21 -21.97
CA VAL A 306 -3.14 -8.28 -22.31
C VAL A 306 -4.40 -8.61 -21.50
N ALA A 307 -4.79 -9.89 -21.42
CA ALA A 307 -5.96 -10.31 -20.64
C ALA A 307 -5.80 -10.05 -19.14
N LEU A 308 -4.59 -10.29 -18.59
CA LEU A 308 -4.26 -9.99 -17.21
C LEU A 308 -4.31 -8.50 -16.91
N ASP A 309 -3.68 -7.66 -17.75
CA ASP A 309 -3.70 -6.21 -17.61
C ASP A 309 -5.14 -5.69 -17.62
N ALA A 310 -5.96 -6.10 -18.60
CA ALA A 310 -7.37 -5.71 -18.66
C ALA A 310 -8.14 -6.08 -17.38
N ARG A 311 -7.91 -7.28 -16.84
CA ARG A 311 -8.54 -7.73 -15.58
C ARG A 311 -8.07 -6.91 -14.38
N LEU A 312 -6.77 -6.65 -14.28
CA LEU A 312 -6.18 -5.85 -13.20
C LEU A 312 -6.71 -4.41 -13.23
N GLN A 313 -6.76 -3.79 -14.41
CA GLN A 313 -7.31 -2.46 -14.63
C GLN A 313 -8.80 -2.40 -14.25
N ALA A 314 -9.59 -3.38 -14.70
CA ALA A 314 -11.03 -3.44 -14.38
C ALA A 314 -11.28 -3.58 -12.88
N ASN A 315 -10.55 -4.47 -12.19
CA ASN A 315 -10.68 -4.61 -10.75
C ASN A 315 -10.20 -3.35 -10.02
N ALA A 316 -9.05 -2.79 -10.35
CA ALA A 316 -8.54 -1.57 -9.72
C ALA A 316 -9.50 -0.39 -9.91
N ALA A 317 -10.10 -0.26 -11.09
CA ALA A 317 -11.11 0.78 -11.37
C ALA A 317 -12.37 0.59 -10.51
N GLU A 318 -12.86 -0.64 -10.36
CA GLU A 318 -14.00 -0.93 -9.49
C GLU A 318 -13.65 -0.68 -8.02
N GLN A 319 -12.50 -1.13 -7.54
CA GLN A 319 -12.09 -0.89 -6.14
C GLN A 319 -11.90 0.60 -5.84
N LEU A 320 -11.37 1.41 -6.77
CA LEU A 320 -11.23 2.86 -6.61
C LEU A 320 -12.57 3.61 -6.55
N ARG A 321 -13.68 3.01 -6.98
CA ARG A 321 -15.01 3.59 -6.74
C ARG A 321 -15.40 3.53 -5.27
N HIS A 322 -14.88 2.55 -4.54
CA HIS A 322 -15.17 2.32 -3.12
C HIS A 322 -14.08 2.85 -2.19
N ASP A 323 -12.83 2.88 -2.66
CA ASP A 323 -11.68 3.39 -1.91
C ASP A 323 -10.80 4.28 -2.82
N PRO A 324 -11.23 5.53 -3.11
CA PRO A 324 -10.60 6.38 -4.10
C PRO A 324 -9.21 6.88 -3.72
N LEU A 325 -8.81 6.70 -2.46
CA LEU A 325 -7.48 7.05 -1.95
C LEU A 325 -6.54 5.83 -1.86
N ASN A 326 -6.96 4.65 -2.33
CA ASN A 326 -6.14 3.45 -2.29
C ASN A 326 -4.92 3.56 -3.25
N ILE A 327 -3.71 3.69 -2.69
CA ILE A 327 -2.48 3.90 -3.47
C ILE A 327 -2.17 2.72 -4.37
N ASP A 328 -2.38 1.48 -3.91
CA ASP A 328 -2.07 0.29 -4.69
C ASP A 328 -2.94 0.24 -5.97
N HIS A 329 -4.24 0.49 -5.85
CA HIS A 329 -5.13 0.56 -7.01
C HIS A 329 -4.84 1.76 -7.91
N MET A 330 -4.50 2.93 -7.36
CA MET A 330 -4.05 4.07 -8.16
C MET A 330 -2.79 3.71 -8.97
N SER A 331 -1.81 3.03 -8.37
CA SER A 331 -0.57 2.63 -9.04
C SER A 331 -0.81 1.69 -10.24
N ILE A 332 -1.80 0.79 -10.12
CA ILE A 332 -2.23 -0.10 -11.21
C ILE A 332 -2.82 0.74 -12.35
N ILE A 333 -3.75 1.66 -12.07
CA ILE A 333 -4.36 2.50 -13.12
C ILE A 333 -3.34 3.44 -13.77
N LYS A 334 -2.39 3.98 -12.99
CA LYS A 334 -1.29 4.81 -13.50
C LYS A 334 -0.30 4.02 -14.38
N ARG A 335 -0.40 2.68 -14.41
CA ARG A 335 0.54 1.75 -15.06
C ARG A 335 1.97 1.91 -14.52
N GLU A 336 2.12 2.28 -13.25
CA GLU A 336 3.44 2.29 -12.58
C GLU A 336 3.96 0.88 -12.38
N THR A 337 3.05 -0.07 -12.21
CA THR A 337 3.33 -1.51 -12.18
C THR A 337 3.25 -2.07 -13.60
N ILE A 338 4.39 -2.09 -14.28
CA ILE A 338 4.49 -2.48 -15.68
C ILE A 338 4.32 -4.01 -15.83
N ILE A 339 3.10 -4.47 -16.11
CA ILE A 339 2.95 -5.66 -16.96
C ILE A 339 3.19 -5.14 -18.36
N LEU A 340 4.31 -5.54 -18.99
CA LEU A 340 4.84 -4.97 -20.24
C LEU A 340 3.93 -5.16 -21.47
N ALA A 341 2.62 -5.38 -21.32
CA ALA A 341 1.72 -5.67 -22.43
C ALA A 341 1.68 -4.53 -23.45
N GLU A 342 1.56 -3.27 -23.03
CA GLU A 342 1.58 -2.13 -23.96
C GLU A 342 2.12 -0.86 -23.28
N LEU A 343 3.32 -0.41 -23.70
CA LEU A 343 3.87 0.91 -23.35
C LEU A 343 3.21 2.06 -24.16
N THR A 344 2.26 1.73 -25.04
CA THR A 344 1.64 2.66 -25.99
C THR A 344 0.44 3.41 -25.43
N ILE A 345 -0.22 2.88 -24.39
CA ILE A 345 -1.35 3.56 -23.73
C ILE A 345 -0.80 4.71 -22.89
N ARG A 346 -1.00 5.94 -23.37
CA ARG A 346 -0.66 7.14 -22.62
C ARG A 346 -1.65 7.32 -21.47
N PRO A 347 -1.17 7.48 -20.22
CA PRO A 347 -2.04 7.78 -19.10
C PRO A 347 -2.83 9.07 -19.32
N ASP A 348 -4.09 9.07 -18.91
CA ASP A 348 -4.94 10.26 -18.87
C ASP A 348 -4.34 11.27 -17.90
N ARG A 349 -3.93 12.43 -18.43
CA ARG A 349 -3.22 13.46 -17.65
C ARG A 349 -4.07 14.01 -16.51
N GLU A 350 -5.37 14.18 -16.73
CA GLU A 350 -6.27 14.75 -15.71
C GLU A 350 -6.50 13.75 -14.59
N ARG A 351 -6.70 12.48 -14.93
CA ARG A 351 -6.77 11.40 -13.94
C ARG A 351 -5.49 11.28 -13.12
N ASN A 352 -4.32 11.33 -13.76
CA ASN A 352 -3.04 11.27 -13.05
C ASN A 352 -2.82 12.49 -12.15
N ARG A 353 -3.34 13.65 -12.54
CA ARG A 353 -3.36 14.84 -11.69
C ARG A 353 -4.13 14.57 -10.39
N ILE A 354 -5.34 14.03 -10.50
CA ILE A 354 -6.17 13.64 -9.34
C ILE A 354 -5.47 12.60 -8.47
N PHE A 355 -4.88 11.56 -9.08
CA PHE A 355 -4.17 10.53 -8.30
C PHE A 355 -2.91 11.04 -7.62
N ALA A 356 -2.18 11.97 -8.22
CA ALA A 356 -1.03 12.60 -7.57
C ALA A 356 -1.46 13.41 -6.33
N GLN A 357 -2.59 14.12 -6.40
CA GLN A 357 -3.17 14.82 -5.25
C GLN A 357 -3.55 13.82 -4.15
N ARG A 358 -4.32 12.79 -4.51
CA ARG A 358 -4.81 11.79 -3.57
C ARG A 358 -3.70 10.99 -2.89
N SER A 359 -2.64 10.64 -3.62
CA SER A 359 -1.49 9.91 -3.05
C SER A 359 -0.78 10.71 -1.96
N ILE A 360 -0.67 12.04 -2.11
CA ILE A 360 -0.12 12.91 -1.06
C ILE A 360 -1.05 12.94 0.17
N LEU A 361 -2.37 12.97 0.00
CA LEU A 361 -3.31 12.99 1.12
C LEU A 361 -3.15 11.78 2.05
N VAL A 362 -2.95 10.58 1.49
CA VAL A 362 -2.86 9.34 2.28
C VAL A 362 -1.44 8.91 2.65
N SER A 363 -0.42 9.36 1.91
CA SER A 363 0.97 9.07 2.21
C SER A 363 1.83 10.32 1.99
N PRO A 364 1.69 11.31 2.91
CA PRO A 364 2.30 12.64 2.76
C PRO A 364 3.81 12.64 3.00
N TYR A 365 4.38 11.54 3.48
CA TYR A 365 5.81 11.41 3.75
C TYR A 365 6.53 10.52 2.74
N ASP A 366 5.85 10.06 1.69
CA ASP A 366 6.52 9.35 0.60
C ASP A 366 7.00 10.33 -0.46
N SER A 367 8.32 10.47 -0.57
CA SER A 367 8.96 11.33 -1.57
C SER A 367 8.49 11.08 -3.01
N SER A 368 8.18 9.84 -3.39
CA SER A 368 7.73 9.54 -4.76
C SER A 368 6.37 10.13 -5.09
N ASN A 369 5.49 10.28 -4.10
CA ASN A 369 4.19 10.93 -4.29
C ASN A 369 4.37 12.42 -4.62
N TRP A 370 5.32 13.08 -3.97
CA TRP A 370 5.67 14.47 -4.21
C TRP A 370 6.36 14.68 -5.56
N GLU A 371 7.24 13.78 -5.98
CA GLU A 371 7.83 13.80 -7.34
C GLU A 371 6.77 13.60 -8.43
N SER A 372 5.82 12.69 -8.20
CA SER A 372 4.66 12.49 -9.08
C SER A 372 3.81 13.77 -9.14
N ALA A 373 3.55 14.41 -8.00
CA ALA A 373 2.82 15.68 -7.94
C ALA A 373 3.53 16.81 -8.69
N ALA A 374 4.85 16.95 -8.55
CA ALA A 374 5.63 17.90 -9.33
C ALA A 374 5.48 17.70 -10.85
N THR A 375 5.34 16.45 -11.28
CA THR A 375 5.17 16.08 -12.69
C THR A 375 3.78 16.45 -13.24
N PHE A 376 2.71 16.28 -12.45
CA PHE A 376 1.33 16.46 -12.93
C PHE A 376 0.69 17.79 -12.51
N LEU A 377 1.05 18.34 -11.34
CA LEU A 377 0.54 19.59 -10.78
C LEU A 377 1.43 20.78 -11.09
N GLY A 378 2.74 20.56 -11.33
CA GLY A 378 3.64 21.58 -11.83
C GLY A 378 3.14 22.13 -13.17
N ARG A 379 2.58 23.34 -13.15
CA ARG A 379 2.01 23.97 -14.35
C ARG A 379 3.11 24.52 -15.24
N GLY A 380 3.08 24.16 -16.52
CA GLY A 380 3.44 25.06 -17.64
C GLY A 380 4.88 25.04 -18.16
N ASN A 381 5.03 25.47 -19.41
CA ASN A 381 6.30 25.86 -20.03
C ASN A 381 6.50 27.41 -19.99
N THR A 382 5.76 28.11 -19.12
CA THR A 382 5.83 29.58 -19.00
C THR A 382 7.00 30.00 -18.10
N ILE A 383 7.19 31.29 -17.89
CA ILE A 383 8.26 31.76 -17.01
C ILE A 383 7.86 31.54 -15.54
N GLU A 384 6.59 31.81 -15.22
CA GLU A 384 5.98 31.58 -13.92
C GLU A 384 5.97 30.09 -13.53
N SER A 385 6.27 29.20 -14.49
CA SER A 385 6.45 27.78 -14.22
C SER A 385 7.82 27.38 -13.71
N LEU A 386 8.81 28.29 -13.71
CA LEU A 386 10.16 27.98 -13.24
C LEU A 386 10.20 27.68 -11.72
N SER A 387 9.17 28.04 -10.97
CA SER A 387 9.01 27.71 -9.55
C SER A 387 7.76 26.90 -9.23
N SER A 388 6.88 26.64 -10.20
CA SER A 388 5.57 25.99 -9.94
C SER A 388 5.69 24.54 -9.44
N TYR A 389 6.83 23.90 -9.69
CA TYR A 389 7.15 22.56 -9.20
C TYR A 389 7.92 22.57 -7.86
N ASP A 390 8.41 23.73 -7.41
CA ASP A 390 9.32 23.82 -6.26
C ASP A 390 8.71 23.30 -4.97
N PRO A 391 7.48 23.69 -4.56
CA PRO A 391 6.93 23.21 -3.29
C PRO A 391 6.86 21.68 -3.24
N TYR A 392 6.53 21.04 -4.37
CA TYR A 392 6.44 19.60 -4.47
C TYR A 392 7.82 18.93 -4.44
N LEU A 393 8.79 19.42 -5.22
CA LEU A 393 10.12 18.82 -5.25
C LEU A 393 10.94 19.12 -4.00
N ILE A 394 10.71 20.25 -3.35
CA ILE A 394 11.28 20.54 -2.02
C ILE A 394 10.77 19.52 -1.00
N ASN A 395 9.46 19.26 -0.97
CA ASN A 395 8.91 18.21 -0.09
C ASN A 395 9.44 16.82 -0.45
N ALA A 396 9.62 16.49 -1.73
CA ALA A 396 10.26 15.24 -2.14
C ALA A 396 11.70 15.11 -1.62
N ILE A 397 12.49 16.19 -1.71
CA ILE A 397 13.85 16.24 -1.17
C ILE A 397 13.82 15.99 0.34
N VAL A 398 12.96 16.70 1.08
CA VAL A 398 12.88 16.55 2.54
C VAL A 398 12.46 15.15 2.94
N TYR A 399 11.37 14.63 2.37
CA TYR A 399 10.83 13.31 2.73
C TYR A 399 11.61 12.13 2.15
N SER A 400 12.69 12.39 1.40
CA SER A 400 13.69 11.39 1.01
C SER A 400 14.98 11.50 1.82
N ASP A 401 14.98 12.27 2.91
CA ASP A 401 16.17 12.61 3.70
C ASP A 401 17.31 13.17 2.82
N HIS A 402 16.92 14.10 1.94
CA HIS A 402 17.77 14.78 0.96
C HIS A 402 18.50 13.82 0.02
N SER A 403 17.80 12.79 -0.46
CA SER A 403 18.38 11.81 -1.39
C SER A 403 18.89 12.47 -2.68
N MET A 404 19.96 11.90 -3.23
CA MET A 404 20.55 12.35 -4.51
C MET A 404 19.50 12.38 -5.63
N LEU A 405 18.62 11.37 -5.68
CA LEU A 405 17.60 11.25 -6.72
C LEU A 405 16.64 12.45 -6.71
N SER A 406 16.11 12.84 -5.54
CA SER A 406 15.18 13.96 -5.42
C SER A 406 15.87 15.31 -5.59
N LEU A 407 17.12 15.47 -5.12
CA LEU A 407 17.93 16.67 -5.37
C LEU A 407 18.15 16.87 -6.88
N ARG A 408 18.53 15.80 -7.58
CA ARG A 408 18.73 15.79 -9.03
C ARG A 408 17.43 16.09 -9.78
N ALA A 409 16.29 15.58 -9.32
CA ALA A 409 15.00 15.88 -9.92
C ALA A 409 14.70 17.38 -9.94
N LEU A 410 14.94 18.10 -8.84
CA LEU A 410 14.79 19.56 -8.80
C LEU A 410 15.85 20.27 -9.66
N MET A 411 17.11 19.83 -9.62
CA MET A 411 18.18 20.39 -10.44
C MET A 411 17.87 20.31 -11.94
N ILE A 412 17.35 19.17 -12.42
CA ILE A 412 16.93 18.98 -13.82
C ILE A 412 15.84 19.99 -14.21
N LYS A 413 14.87 20.23 -13.31
CA LYS A 413 13.80 21.19 -13.60
C LYS A 413 14.33 22.62 -13.63
N LYS A 414 15.22 23.00 -12.72
CA LYS A 414 15.84 24.34 -12.67
C LYS A 414 16.69 24.62 -13.90
N THR A 415 17.65 23.76 -14.19
CA THR A 415 18.56 23.93 -15.35
C THR A 415 17.83 23.79 -16.68
N GLY A 416 16.91 22.82 -16.81
CA GLY A 416 16.09 22.65 -18.01
C GLY A 416 15.10 23.80 -18.24
N GLY A 417 14.53 24.34 -17.15
CA GLY A 417 13.70 25.54 -17.16
C GLY A 417 14.49 26.77 -17.59
N TYR A 418 15.69 26.96 -17.03
CA TYR A 418 16.58 28.07 -17.37
C TYR A 418 16.95 28.08 -18.85
N ARG A 419 17.35 26.91 -19.38
CA ARG A 419 17.67 26.76 -20.81
C ARG A 419 16.49 27.16 -21.71
N LYS A 420 15.28 26.71 -21.37
CA LYS A 420 14.06 27.08 -22.10
C LYS A 420 13.77 28.58 -21.99
N TYR A 421 13.98 29.16 -20.82
CA TYR A 421 13.83 30.61 -20.59
C TYR A 421 14.77 31.40 -21.51
N LEU A 422 16.08 31.09 -21.49
CA LEU A 422 17.08 31.75 -22.35
C LEU A 422 16.71 31.63 -23.84
N GLN A 423 16.30 30.44 -24.29
CA GLN A 423 15.86 30.23 -25.66
C GLN A 423 14.66 31.11 -26.01
N ARG A 424 13.64 31.19 -25.14
CA ARG A 424 12.44 31.99 -25.39
C ARG A 424 12.71 33.49 -25.34
N VAL A 425 13.60 33.95 -24.46
CA VAL A 425 14.07 35.35 -24.43
C VAL A 425 14.80 35.68 -25.73
N SER A 426 15.76 34.85 -26.15
CA SER A 426 16.57 35.11 -27.36
C SER A 426 15.74 35.15 -28.65
N THR A 427 14.63 34.40 -28.67
CA THR A 427 13.67 34.37 -29.80
C THR A 427 12.61 35.47 -29.72
N GLY A 428 12.62 36.32 -28.68
CA GLY A 428 11.61 37.37 -28.45
C GLY A 428 10.22 36.82 -28.11
N ASN A 429 10.11 35.54 -27.75
CA ASN A 429 8.84 34.88 -27.43
C ASN A 429 8.29 35.24 -26.04
N ILE A 430 9.14 35.82 -25.19
CA ILE A 430 8.80 36.27 -23.83
C ILE A 430 9.65 37.50 -23.47
N THR A 431 9.13 38.31 -22.54
CA THR A 431 9.92 39.37 -21.88
C THR A 431 10.88 38.73 -20.87
N PRO A 432 12.16 39.16 -20.81
CA PRO A 432 13.08 38.73 -19.75
C PRO A 432 12.50 39.03 -18.36
N LEU A 433 12.77 38.13 -17.41
CA LEU A 433 12.51 38.40 -16.00
C LEU A 433 13.40 39.54 -15.50
N PRO A 434 12.95 40.29 -14.48
CA PRO A 434 13.85 41.08 -13.65
C PRO A 434 15.00 40.20 -13.15
N GLU A 435 16.20 40.75 -13.16
CA GLU A 435 17.43 40.04 -12.80
C GLU A 435 17.36 39.41 -11.39
N GLU A 436 16.85 40.17 -10.41
CA GLU A 436 16.62 39.71 -9.04
C GLU A 436 15.69 38.48 -8.97
N GLU A 437 14.62 38.48 -9.77
CA GLU A 437 13.66 37.36 -9.81
C GLU A 437 14.30 36.11 -10.43
N LEU A 438 15.07 36.28 -11.52
CA LEU A 438 15.81 35.18 -12.14
C LEU A 438 16.81 34.55 -11.15
N HIS A 439 17.49 35.37 -10.35
CA HIS A 439 18.42 34.87 -9.34
C HIS A 439 17.71 34.07 -8.26
N HIS A 440 16.59 34.58 -7.75
CA HIS A 440 15.83 33.92 -6.70
C HIS A 440 15.19 32.60 -7.17
N VAL A 441 14.69 32.56 -8.42
CA VAL A 441 13.95 31.40 -8.93
C VAL A 441 14.88 30.34 -9.53
N VAL A 442 16.02 30.73 -10.10
CA VAL A 442 16.91 29.82 -10.82
C VAL A 442 18.30 29.76 -10.20
N HIS A 443 19.02 30.88 -10.15
CA HIS A 443 20.47 30.85 -9.88
C HIS A 443 20.77 30.34 -8.47
N CYS A 444 20.21 30.97 -7.44
CA CYS A 444 20.51 30.61 -6.06
C CYS A 444 20.01 29.21 -5.71
N PRO A 445 18.79 28.77 -6.10
CA PRO A 445 18.37 27.39 -5.95
C PRO A 445 19.30 26.37 -6.63
N ALA A 446 19.81 26.65 -7.83
CA ALA A 446 20.75 25.76 -8.51
C ALA A 446 22.09 25.64 -7.74
N ILE A 447 22.64 26.76 -7.24
CA ILE A 447 23.85 26.74 -6.41
C ILE A 447 23.63 25.94 -5.12
N ARG A 448 22.50 26.17 -4.44
CA ARG A 448 22.11 25.41 -3.24
C ARG A 448 22.05 23.91 -3.52
N LEU A 449 21.37 23.51 -4.60
CA LEU A 449 21.25 22.10 -5.00
C LEU A 449 22.60 21.48 -5.32
N ALA A 450 23.46 22.18 -6.07
CA ALA A 450 24.80 21.69 -6.40
C ALA A 450 25.63 21.40 -5.14
N ARG A 451 25.59 22.29 -4.14
CA ARG A 451 26.30 22.09 -2.87
C ARG A 451 25.72 20.94 -2.05
N LEU A 452 24.40 20.79 -2.00
CA LEU A 452 23.76 19.65 -1.32
C LEU A 452 24.09 18.33 -2.01
N MET A 453 24.05 18.28 -3.35
CA MET A 453 24.45 17.11 -4.12
C MET A 453 25.91 16.74 -3.86
N GLN A 454 26.83 17.73 -3.87
CA GLN A 454 28.23 17.50 -3.53
C GLN A 454 28.40 16.92 -2.13
N ALA A 455 27.71 17.47 -1.13
CA ALA A 455 27.78 16.96 0.24
C ALA A 455 27.27 15.51 0.38
N VAL A 456 26.21 15.14 -0.35
CA VAL A 456 25.71 13.75 -0.39
C VAL A 456 26.73 12.82 -1.07
N CYS A 457 27.44 13.31 -2.08
CA CYS A 457 28.49 12.57 -2.76
C CYS A 457 29.72 12.37 -1.88
N ASP A 458 30.21 13.42 -1.23
CA ASP A 458 31.38 13.35 -0.34
C ASP A 458 31.14 12.39 0.84
N GLY A 459 29.89 12.21 1.24
CA GLY A 459 29.49 11.27 2.29
C GLY A 459 29.31 9.80 1.86
N ARG A 460 29.47 9.46 0.58
CA ARG A 460 29.26 8.10 0.06
C ARG A 460 30.44 7.65 -0.83
N ASP A 461 30.94 6.44 -0.63
CA ASP A 461 31.93 5.77 -1.50
C ASP A 461 31.35 5.35 -2.88
N GLN A 462 30.35 6.07 -3.41
CA GLN A 462 29.71 5.77 -4.69
C GLN A 462 30.07 6.79 -5.76
N ASP A 463 30.21 6.28 -6.98
CA ASP A 463 30.60 7.03 -8.16
C ASP A 463 29.49 8.04 -8.54
N CYS A 464 29.62 9.27 -8.05
CA CYS A 464 28.68 10.37 -8.24
C CYS A 464 28.70 10.98 -9.65
N ASN A 465 28.91 10.17 -10.69
CA ASN A 465 29.02 10.60 -12.09
C ASN A 465 27.67 11.00 -12.74
N GLU A 466 26.65 11.30 -11.94
CA GLU A 466 25.29 11.59 -12.42
C GLU A 466 25.06 13.03 -12.90
N ALA A 467 26.08 13.91 -12.80
CA ALA A 467 26.05 15.25 -13.40
C ALA A 467 26.15 15.22 -14.94
N ALA A 468 26.45 14.06 -15.55
CA ALA A 468 26.48 13.89 -16.99
C ALA A 468 25.14 14.31 -17.63
N GLY A 469 25.16 15.37 -18.45
CA GLY A 469 24.00 15.94 -19.14
C GLY A 469 23.38 17.20 -18.51
N LEU A 470 23.84 17.62 -17.33
CA LEU A 470 23.45 18.88 -16.68
C LEU A 470 24.47 20.02 -16.88
N SER A 471 25.69 19.69 -17.32
CA SER A 471 26.88 20.57 -17.32
C SER A 471 26.60 21.94 -17.94
N ASP A 472 26.18 22.03 -19.19
CA ASP A 472 26.28 23.30 -19.93
C ASP A 472 25.41 24.41 -19.33
N SER A 473 24.20 24.08 -18.87
CA SER A 473 23.31 25.07 -18.24
C SER A 473 23.70 25.35 -16.79
N LEU A 474 24.29 24.37 -16.10
CA LEU A 474 24.79 24.56 -14.76
C LEU A 474 26.04 25.45 -14.79
N ASP A 475 27.01 25.16 -15.64
CA ASP A 475 28.23 25.94 -15.85
C ASP A 475 27.93 27.40 -16.19
N GLN A 476 26.92 27.64 -17.05
CA GLN A 476 26.45 28.98 -17.34
C GLN A 476 25.90 29.69 -16.08
N ILE A 477 25.05 29.01 -15.30
CA ILE A 477 24.52 29.57 -14.03
C ILE A 477 25.68 29.89 -13.08
N PHE A 478 26.66 28.99 -12.93
CA PHE A 478 27.83 29.22 -12.07
C PHE A 478 28.63 30.44 -12.54
N SER A 479 28.91 30.56 -13.84
CA SER A 479 29.64 31.70 -14.40
C SER A 479 28.91 33.02 -14.17
N GLU A 480 27.59 33.06 -14.32
CA GLU A 480 26.78 34.26 -14.11
C GLU A 480 26.73 34.64 -12.62
N VAL A 481 26.58 33.66 -11.74
CA VAL A 481 26.62 33.85 -10.28
C VAL A 481 27.97 34.41 -9.82
N GLU A 482 29.07 33.88 -10.35
CA GLU A 482 30.41 34.35 -10.02
C GLU A 482 30.68 35.76 -10.55
N ALA A 483 30.31 36.04 -11.80
CA ALA A 483 30.51 37.35 -12.41
C ALA A 483 29.70 38.47 -11.73
N GLY A 484 28.49 38.15 -11.26
CA GLY A 484 27.62 39.08 -10.56
C GLY A 484 27.80 39.14 -9.04
N ASP A 485 28.71 38.34 -8.47
CA ASP A 485 28.87 38.14 -7.03
C ASP A 485 27.55 37.80 -6.30
N LEU A 486 26.74 36.94 -6.92
CA LEU A 486 25.37 36.62 -6.49
C LEU A 486 25.33 35.44 -5.50
N CYS A 487 24.16 35.21 -4.90
CA CYS A 487 23.84 34.01 -4.09
C CYS A 487 24.86 33.73 -2.96
N GLN A 488 25.32 34.78 -2.28
CA GLN A 488 26.37 34.69 -1.25
C GLN A 488 26.05 33.70 -0.13
N TYR A 489 24.78 33.65 0.28
CA TYR A 489 24.31 32.71 1.30
C TYR A 489 24.45 31.27 0.82
N GLU A 490 23.96 30.95 -0.37
CA GLU A 490 24.02 29.61 -0.93
C GLU A 490 25.46 29.18 -1.20
N ARG A 491 26.33 30.09 -1.65
CA ARG A 491 27.75 29.80 -1.92
C ARG A 491 28.55 29.49 -0.66
N ASN A 492 28.30 30.22 0.43
CA ASN A 492 29.18 30.23 1.60
C ASN A 492 28.57 29.61 2.87
N GLY A 493 27.25 29.42 2.93
CA GLY A 493 26.54 28.88 4.10
C GLY A 493 26.99 27.45 4.45
N SER A 494 26.75 27.01 5.69
CA SER A 494 27.01 25.62 6.06
C SER A 494 26.02 24.69 5.34
N ILE A 495 26.39 23.42 5.12
CA ILE A 495 25.46 22.46 4.50
C ILE A 495 24.18 22.31 5.31
N ALA A 496 24.26 22.39 6.65
CA ALA A 496 23.09 22.35 7.54
C ALA A 496 22.12 23.51 7.27
N ASP A 497 22.64 24.72 7.07
CA ASP A 497 21.84 25.91 6.76
C ASP A 497 21.22 25.86 5.35
N LEU A 498 21.79 25.02 4.47
CA LEU A 498 21.27 24.79 3.12
C LEU A 498 20.25 23.65 3.06
N LEU A 499 20.03 22.87 4.11
CA LEU A 499 19.03 21.81 4.07
C LEU A 499 17.64 22.40 3.86
N TYR A 500 16.91 21.83 2.90
CA TYR A 500 15.50 22.15 2.71
C TYR A 500 14.67 21.71 3.92
N THR A 501 13.58 22.45 4.17
CA THR A 501 12.53 22.12 5.13
C THR A 501 11.20 21.95 4.41
N PRO A 502 10.20 21.25 4.98
CA PRO A 502 8.92 21.07 4.33
C PRO A 502 8.25 22.40 4.00
N VAL A 503 7.69 22.49 2.81
CA VAL A 503 6.90 23.63 2.32
C VAL A 503 5.43 23.28 2.43
N GLN A 504 4.65 24.21 2.99
CA GLN A 504 3.21 24.07 3.05
C GLN A 504 2.61 24.19 1.65
N VAL A 505 1.85 23.17 1.26
CA VAL A 505 1.06 23.16 0.02
C VAL A 505 -0.41 23.19 0.41
N ASP A 506 -1.19 24.03 -0.27
CA ASP A 506 -2.64 24.03 -0.08
C ASP A 506 -3.25 22.75 -0.67
N LEU A 507 -3.75 21.90 0.24
CA LEU A 507 -4.38 20.63 -0.09
C LEU A 507 -5.91 20.74 -0.15
N THR A 508 -6.46 21.94 -0.01
CA THR A 508 -7.91 22.17 -0.02
C THR A 508 -8.52 21.70 -1.34
N GLY A 509 -9.59 20.91 -1.25
CA GLY A 509 -10.31 20.36 -2.41
C GLY A 509 -9.58 19.22 -3.13
N TRP A 510 -8.48 18.67 -2.59
CA TRP A 510 -7.81 17.51 -3.18
C TRP A 510 -8.58 16.21 -2.99
N ASP A 511 -9.55 16.21 -2.08
CA ASP A 511 -10.53 15.17 -1.84
C ASP A 511 -11.86 15.41 -2.57
N ASP A 512 -12.00 16.49 -3.34
CA ASP A 512 -13.19 16.78 -4.14
C ASP A 512 -13.46 15.65 -5.15
N GLY A 513 -14.74 15.38 -5.40
CA GLY A 513 -15.18 14.35 -6.35
C GLY A 513 -14.89 12.91 -5.90
N ILE A 514 -14.54 12.70 -4.62
CA ILE A 514 -14.72 11.42 -3.94
C ILE A 514 -16.24 11.24 -3.74
N ALA A 515 -16.82 10.19 -4.35
CA ALA A 515 -18.27 9.99 -4.39
C ALA A 515 -18.91 10.08 -2.98
N ASN A 516 -20.13 10.62 -2.91
CA ASN A 516 -20.85 10.97 -1.67
C ASN A 516 -20.34 12.20 -0.90
N ARG A 517 -19.50 13.04 -1.52
CA ARG A 517 -19.19 14.42 -1.10
C ARG A 517 -19.67 15.46 -2.11
#